data_AF-A0A536Q974-F1
#
_entry.id   AF-A0A536Q974-F1
#
_cell.length_a   1.000
_cell.length_b   1.000
_cell.length_c   1.000
_cell.angle_alpha   90.00
_cell.angle_beta   90.00
_cell.angle_gamma   90.00
#
_symmetry.space_group_name_H-M   'P 1'
#
loop_
_entity.id
_entity.type
_entity.pdbx_description
1 polymer ?
#
loop_
_entity_poly.entity_id
_entity_poly.type
_entity_poly.pdbx_seq_one_letter_code
_entity_poly.pdbx_strand_id
1 'polypeptide(L)'
;MSTTELTDAQAQRDSVPAVPTIHDDVLLICVNYRKPAETKRFVSSAREQSLNSSLRVVVVDNSPFPGEGGVADQLEGDLNLKAIAPEKNLGYFGGAELALREHLQSHPLPDWVIVSNPDVYFREHDVLKRLCDSHRGSEPAVIAPSIRTLESFVDQNPYMRVRPSRFRMRLNSWVFSRYPIDVVYQGLSWIKHRSLDGVTKEPVSRASSPSKIYAPHGSFIALHRSYFEHGGTLEYGAFLFGEEIFVAETARRLGLTVLYEPSIVIEHTERSTATGLWNRDISRYRRQASRYLARNFF
;
A
#
# COMPACT_ATOMS: atom_id res chain seq x y z
N MET A 1 -50.35 -3.75 -2.97
CA MET A 1 -48.92 -3.96 -2.67
C MET A 1 -48.14 -2.94 -3.46
N SER A 2 -47.93 -1.78 -2.83
CA SER A 2 -47.39 -0.58 -3.49
C SER A 2 -45.88 -0.69 -3.59
N THR A 3 -45.32 -0.20 -4.69
CA THR A 3 -43.88 -0.08 -5.00
C THR A 3 -43.06 0.61 -3.90
N THR A 4 -43.72 1.28 -2.96
CA THR A 4 -43.15 1.97 -1.79
C THR A 4 -42.63 1.01 -0.71
N GLU A 5 -43.21 -0.19 -0.54
CA GLU A 5 -42.80 -1.13 0.52
C GLU A 5 -41.52 -1.93 0.16
N LEU A 6 -41.20 -2.02 -1.14
CA LEU A 6 -39.98 -2.65 -1.63
C LEU A 6 -38.75 -1.75 -1.49
N THR A 7 -38.93 -0.42 -1.52
CA THR A 7 -37.83 0.55 -1.33
C THR A 7 -37.39 0.66 0.12
N ASP A 8 -38.31 0.57 1.08
CA ASP A 8 -37.96 0.66 2.51
C ASP A 8 -37.25 -0.61 3.02
N ALA A 9 -37.56 -1.78 2.45
CA ALA A 9 -36.90 -3.04 2.82
C ALA A 9 -35.44 -3.15 2.35
N GLN A 10 -35.03 -2.34 1.36
CA GLN A 10 -33.64 -2.26 0.88
C GLN A 10 -32.83 -1.13 1.54
N ALA A 11 -33.49 -0.06 2.02
CA ALA A 11 -32.83 1.02 2.75
C ALA A 11 -32.42 0.65 4.19
N GLN A 12 -32.95 -0.46 4.72
CA GLN A 12 -32.71 -0.89 6.11
C GLN A 12 -31.64 -1.97 6.29
N ARG A 13 -30.88 -2.32 5.23
CA ARG A 13 -29.79 -3.31 5.29
C ARG A 13 -28.37 -2.75 5.37
N ASP A 14 -28.18 -1.43 5.23
CA ASP A 14 -26.84 -0.82 5.13
C ASP A 14 -26.50 0.19 6.25
N SER A 15 -26.93 -0.08 7.48
CA SER A 15 -26.42 0.71 8.62
C SER A 15 -26.20 -0.17 9.83
N VAL A 16 -25.12 -0.96 9.80
CA VAL A 16 -24.44 -1.30 11.06
C VAL A 16 -23.88 0.03 11.59
N PRO A 17 -24.32 0.51 12.76
CA PRO A 17 -23.78 1.74 13.32
C PRO A 17 -22.28 1.56 13.53
N ALA A 18 -21.50 2.40 12.86
CA ALA A 18 -20.05 2.44 13.04
C ALA A 18 -19.77 2.70 14.52
N VAL A 19 -19.09 1.76 15.18
CA VAL A 19 -18.57 1.97 16.53
C VAL A 19 -17.51 3.05 16.40
N PRO A 20 -17.63 4.20 17.08
CA PRO A 20 -16.59 5.21 17.08
C PRO A 20 -15.30 4.59 17.59
N THR A 21 -14.22 4.72 16.84
CA THR A 21 -12.89 4.30 17.27
C THR A 21 -12.50 5.13 18.50
N ILE A 22 -12.31 4.46 19.64
CA ILE A 22 -12.05 5.11 20.93
C ILE A 22 -10.56 5.43 21.10
N HIS A 23 -9.68 4.72 20.38
CA HIS A 23 -8.23 4.76 20.59
C HIS A 23 -7.54 4.60 19.23
N ASP A 24 -7.22 5.69 18.51
CA ASP A 24 -6.66 5.69 17.13
C ASP A 24 -5.30 4.94 17.00
N ASP A 25 -5.27 3.66 17.35
CA ASP A 25 -4.10 2.82 17.51
C ASP A 25 -3.58 2.47 16.11
N VAL A 26 -2.27 2.63 15.93
CA VAL A 26 -1.61 2.47 14.63
C VAL A 26 -0.59 1.35 14.69
N LEU A 27 -0.75 0.38 13.79
CA LEU A 27 0.28 -0.59 13.46
C LEU A 27 0.94 -0.19 12.14
N LEU A 28 2.18 0.27 12.21
CA LEU A 28 3.00 0.62 11.08
C LEU A 28 3.93 -0.53 10.71
N ILE A 29 3.66 -1.18 9.58
CA ILE A 29 4.41 -2.32 9.07
C ILE A 29 5.36 -1.85 7.96
N CYS A 30 6.65 -1.97 8.20
CA CYS A 30 7.70 -1.70 7.22
C CYS A 30 8.25 -3.01 6.68
N VAL A 31 8.08 -3.27 5.38
CA VAL A 31 8.65 -4.46 4.75
C VAL A 31 9.95 -4.11 4.04
N ASN A 32 11.07 -4.55 4.62
CA ASN A 32 12.41 -4.27 4.13
C ASN A 32 12.96 -5.42 3.27
N TYR A 33 13.73 -5.07 2.24
CA TYR A 33 14.59 -6.00 1.51
C TYR A 33 15.90 -5.30 1.12
N ARG A 34 16.99 -5.62 1.81
CA ARG A 34 18.35 -5.08 1.57
C ARG A 34 18.44 -3.55 1.57
N LYS A 35 17.65 -2.87 2.41
CA LYS A 35 17.63 -1.41 2.56
C LYS A 35 17.82 -0.98 4.02
N PRO A 36 18.95 -1.34 4.68
CA PRO A 36 19.14 -1.08 6.11
C PRO A 36 19.18 0.40 6.45
N ALA A 37 19.79 1.24 5.60
CA ALA A 37 19.92 2.68 5.86
C ALA A 37 18.57 3.39 5.76
N GLU A 38 17.77 3.03 4.75
CA GLU A 38 16.42 3.54 4.53
C GLU A 38 15.51 3.09 5.67
N THR A 39 15.60 1.83 6.06
CA THR A 39 14.84 1.27 7.18
C THR A 39 15.14 1.99 8.49
N LYS A 40 16.43 2.23 8.81
CA LYS A 40 16.83 3.03 9.98
C LYS A 40 16.20 4.42 9.94
N ARG A 41 16.27 5.12 8.80
CA ARG A 41 15.68 6.47 8.64
C ARG A 41 14.16 6.47 8.77
N PHE A 42 13.48 5.49 8.17
CA PHE A 42 12.03 5.35 8.25
C PHE A 42 11.59 5.14 9.70
N VAL A 43 12.20 4.19 10.41
CA VAL A 43 11.91 3.91 11.82
C VAL A 43 12.15 5.14 12.69
N SER A 44 13.27 5.86 12.51
CA SER A 44 13.51 7.13 13.21
C SER A 44 12.38 8.13 12.97
N SER A 45 12.00 8.37 11.71
CA SER A 45 10.91 9.32 11.39
C SER A 45 9.55 8.90 11.94
N ALA A 46 9.29 7.59 12.04
CA ALA A 46 8.07 7.04 12.63
C ALA A 46 8.02 7.27 14.14
N ARG A 47 9.15 7.08 14.85
CA ARG A 47 9.26 7.31 16.30
C ARG A 47 9.12 8.79 16.67
N GLU A 48 9.49 9.68 15.76
CA GLU A 48 9.32 11.12 15.93
C GLU A 48 7.89 11.61 15.66
N GLN A 49 6.96 10.74 15.29
CA GLN A 49 5.56 11.10 15.10
C GLN A 49 4.87 11.34 16.45
N SER A 50 4.23 12.49 16.57
CA SER A 50 3.32 12.84 17.65
C SER A 50 1.94 12.29 17.35
N LEU A 51 1.52 11.26 18.08
CA LEU A 51 0.14 10.75 18.06
C LEU A 51 -0.49 10.88 19.43
N ASN A 52 -1.82 11.01 19.44
CA ASN A 52 -2.62 10.93 20.67
C ASN A 52 -2.87 9.47 21.11
N SER A 53 -2.37 8.49 20.35
CA SER A 53 -2.70 7.07 20.44
C SER A 53 -1.44 6.21 20.36
N SER A 54 -1.57 4.89 20.59
CA SER A 54 -0.40 4.02 20.53
C SER A 54 0.06 3.82 19.08
N LEU A 55 1.37 3.98 18.87
CA LEU A 55 2.03 3.64 17.61
C LEU A 55 2.91 2.42 17.87
N ARG A 56 2.66 1.34 17.13
CA ARG A 56 3.56 0.19 17.08
C ARG A 56 4.16 0.07 15.71
N VAL A 57 5.47 -0.10 15.66
CA VAL A 57 6.23 -0.25 14.42
C VAL A 57 6.72 -1.69 14.34
N VAL A 58 6.38 -2.39 13.26
CA VAL A 58 6.87 -3.72 12.97
C VAL A 58 7.69 -3.68 11.70
N VAL A 59 8.97 -4.05 11.79
CA VAL A 59 9.83 -4.16 10.63
C VAL A 59 9.98 -5.63 10.24
N VAL A 60 9.62 -5.96 9.00
CA VAL A 60 9.79 -7.29 8.44
C VAL A 60 11.02 -7.27 7.54
N ASP A 61 12.08 -7.96 7.96
CA ASP A 61 13.31 -8.06 7.19
C ASP A 61 13.28 -9.30 6.28
N ASN A 62 12.89 -9.10 5.01
CA ASN A 62 12.89 -10.15 4.00
C ASN A 62 14.29 -10.40 3.38
N SER A 63 15.34 -9.81 3.92
CA SER A 63 16.72 -9.98 3.43
C SER A 63 17.22 -11.40 3.72
N PRO A 64 18.07 -11.97 2.85
CA PRO A 64 18.49 -13.38 2.96
C PRO A 64 19.40 -13.67 4.16
N PHE A 65 20.07 -12.66 4.73
CA PHE A 65 20.97 -12.82 5.86
C PHE A 65 20.51 -11.97 7.05
N PRO A 66 20.49 -12.52 8.28
CA PRO A 66 20.15 -11.77 9.49
C PRO A 66 21.05 -10.52 9.64
N GLY A 67 20.43 -9.38 9.96
CA GLY A 67 21.15 -8.11 10.20
C GLY A 67 21.32 -7.22 8.97
N GLU A 68 21.04 -7.71 7.76
CA GLU A 68 21.05 -6.87 6.53
C GLU A 68 19.87 -5.86 6.48
N GLY A 69 18.85 -5.99 7.33
CA GLY A 69 17.74 -5.05 7.41
C GLY A 69 17.92 -3.85 8.34
N GLY A 70 19.02 -3.78 9.08
CA GLY A 70 19.40 -2.55 9.79
C GLY A 70 18.60 -2.20 11.06
N VAL A 71 17.76 -3.08 11.59
CA VAL A 71 16.91 -2.75 12.75
C VAL A 71 17.48 -3.27 14.07
N ALA A 72 18.37 -4.28 14.04
CA ALA A 72 18.90 -4.95 15.23
C ALA A 72 19.44 -3.98 16.29
N ASP A 73 20.20 -2.96 15.87
CA ASP A 73 20.86 -2.01 16.78
C ASP A 73 19.90 -1.02 17.46
N GLN A 74 18.67 -0.85 16.93
CA GLN A 74 17.70 0.15 17.41
C GLN A 74 16.54 -0.44 18.23
N LEU A 75 16.50 -1.77 18.38
CA LEU A 75 15.41 -2.48 19.08
C LEU A 75 15.59 -2.50 20.60
N GLU A 76 16.78 -2.20 21.10
CA GLU A 76 17.05 -2.33 22.54
C GLU A 76 16.25 -1.29 23.34
N GLY A 77 15.22 -1.77 24.04
CA GLY A 77 14.45 -1.01 25.02
C GLY A 77 13.14 -0.38 24.55
N ASP A 78 12.79 -0.46 23.25
CA ASP A 78 11.54 0.09 22.73
C ASP A 78 10.46 -0.99 22.56
N LEU A 79 9.52 -1.07 23.51
CA LEU A 79 8.43 -2.05 23.50
C LEU A 79 7.45 -1.86 22.32
N ASN A 80 7.48 -0.69 21.67
CA ASN A 80 6.62 -0.38 20.54
C ASN A 80 7.29 -0.68 19.18
N LEU A 81 8.56 -1.08 19.17
CA LEU A 81 9.29 -1.47 17.98
C LEU A 81 9.59 -2.97 17.99
N LYS A 82 9.16 -3.69 16.96
CA LYS A 82 9.43 -5.11 16.78
C LYS A 82 10.07 -5.36 15.43
N ALA A 83 11.05 -6.26 15.37
CA ALA A 83 11.57 -6.80 14.12
C ALA A 83 11.18 -8.26 13.96
N ILE A 84 10.86 -8.65 12.73
CA ILE A 84 10.55 -10.02 12.33
C ILE A 84 11.45 -10.35 11.14
N ALA A 85 12.20 -11.43 11.21
CA ALA A 85 13.04 -11.91 10.12
C ALA A 85 12.58 -13.34 9.74
N PRO A 86 11.70 -13.48 8.72
CA PRO A 86 11.26 -14.80 8.28
C PRO A 86 12.42 -15.62 7.71
N GLU A 87 12.35 -16.95 7.85
CA GLU A 87 13.39 -17.89 7.34
C GLU A 87 13.64 -17.77 5.83
N LYS A 88 12.64 -17.28 5.09
CA LYS A 88 12.72 -17.02 3.66
C LYS A 88 12.02 -15.71 3.34
N ASN A 89 12.44 -15.07 2.26
CA ASN A 89 11.75 -13.90 1.73
C ASN A 89 10.29 -14.28 1.39
N LEU A 90 9.34 -13.55 1.97
CA LEU A 90 7.89 -13.75 1.78
C LEU A 90 7.28 -12.81 0.73
N GLY A 91 8.09 -11.91 0.17
CA GLY A 91 7.61 -10.86 -0.71
C GLY A 91 6.97 -9.72 0.08
N TYR A 92 6.37 -8.76 -0.64
CA TYR A 92 5.92 -7.52 -0.01
C TYR A 92 4.70 -7.73 0.90
N PHE A 93 3.55 -8.08 0.33
CA PHE A 93 2.33 -8.34 1.11
C PHE A 93 2.42 -9.61 1.96
N GLY A 94 3.21 -10.62 1.56
CA GLY A 94 3.46 -11.79 2.40
C GLY A 94 4.22 -11.45 3.69
N GLY A 95 5.16 -10.50 3.64
CA GLY A 95 5.78 -9.95 4.84
C GLY A 95 4.80 -9.14 5.69
N ALA A 96 3.97 -8.31 5.04
CA ALA A 96 2.96 -7.51 5.73
C ALA A 96 1.90 -8.36 6.44
N GLU A 97 1.42 -9.43 5.80
CA GLU A 97 0.49 -10.40 6.40
C GLU A 97 1.11 -11.08 7.63
N LEU A 98 2.36 -11.53 7.54
CA LEU A 98 3.07 -12.14 8.67
C LEU A 98 3.09 -11.20 9.88
N ALA A 99 3.46 -9.93 9.66
CA ALA A 99 3.51 -8.93 10.73
C ALA A 99 2.14 -8.68 11.36
N LEU A 100 1.09 -8.53 10.55
CA LEU A 100 -0.27 -8.36 11.05
C LEU A 100 -0.71 -9.60 11.86
N ARG A 101 -0.49 -10.80 11.33
CA ARG A 101 -0.86 -12.05 12.00
C ARG A 101 -0.14 -12.22 13.34
N GLU A 102 1.16 -11.92 13.41
CA GLU A 102 1.91 -11.96 14.68
C GLU A 102 1.44 -10.89 15.67
N HIS A 103 1.11 -9.69 15.20
CA HIS A 103 0.55 -8.65 16.05
C HIS A 103 -0.77 -9.11 16.70
N LEU A 104 -1.67 -9.66 15.89
CA LEU A 104 -2.99 -10.13 16.32
C LEU A 104 -2.97 -11.31 17.30
N GLN A 105 -1.84 -12.01 17.46
CA GLN A 105 -1.70 -13.07 18.49
C GLN A 105 -1.64 -12.51 19.91
N SER A 106 -1.22 -11.25 20.06
CA SER A 106 -0.93 -10.64 21.37
C SER A 106 -1.64 -9.30 21.58
N HIS A 107 -2.27 -8.76 20.53
CA HIS A 107 -2.91 -7.45 20.53
C HIS A 107 -4.22 -7.51 19.73
N PRO A 108 -5.21 -6.65 20.05
CA PRO A 108 -6.40 -6.52 19.23
C PRO A 108 -6.06 -5.94 17.84
N LEU A 109 -7.01 -6.03 16.90
CA LEU A 109 -6.91 -5.32 15.64
C LEU A 109 -6.82 -3.80 15.92
N PRO A 110 -5.76 -3.11 15.45
CA PRO A 110 -5.62 -1.66 15.58
C PRO A 110 -6.58 -0.93 14.66
N ASP A 111 -6.84 0.34 14.94
CA ASP A 111 -7.69 1.17 14.10
C ASP A 111 -7.07 1.43 12.72
N TRP A 112 -5.73 1.46 12.66
CA TRP A 112 -4.99 1.58 11.42
C TRP A 112 -3.92 0.50 11.29
N VAL A 113 -3.94 -0.20 10.16
CA VAL A 113 -2.81 -1.02 9.68
C VAL A 113 -2.22 -0.32 8.47
N ILE A 114 -0.99 0.15 8.62
CA ILE A 114 -0.27 0.86 7.56
C ILE A 114 0.82 -0.06 7.03
N VAL A 115 0.81 -0.32 5.72
CA VAL A 115 1.84 -1.09 5.03
C VAL A 115 2.72 -0.14 4.25
N SER A 116 4.03 -0.22 4.47
CA SER A 116 4.99 0.74 3.93
C SER A 116 6.27 0.07 3.45
N ASN A 117 6.87 0.66 2.41
CA ASN A 117 8.28 0.43 2.09
C ASN A 117 9.18 1.23 3.06
N PRO A 118 10.49 0.89 3.16
CA PRO A 118 11.43 1.68 3.96
C PRO A 118 11.92 2.96 3.27
N ASP A 119 11.64 3.16 1.98
CA ASP A 119 12.11 4.30 1.19
C ASP A 119 11.19 5.53 1.24
N VAL A 120 10.09 5.46 1.98
CA VAL A 120 9.29 6.61 2.37
C VAL A 120 9.75 7.15 3.72
N TYR A 121 9.40 8.38 4.06
CA TYR A 121 9.58 8.91 5.41
C TYR A 121 8.65 10.09 5.68
N PHE A 122 8.43 10.36 6.98
CA PHE A 122 7.59 11.45 7.43
C PHE A 122 8.44 12.70 7.64
N ARG A 123 8.23 13.75 6.84
CA ARG A 123 8.92 15.03 6.99
C ARG A 123 8.41 15.83 8.19
N GLU A 124 7.12 15.77 8.43
CA GLU A 124 6.44 16.48 9.52
C GLU A 124 6.14 15.51 10.66
N HIS A 125 6.11 16.01 11.89
CA HIS A 125 5.94 15.19 13.11
C HIS A 125 4.49 14.79 13.38
N ASP A 126 3.50 15.30 12.64
CA ASP A 126 2.07 15.08 12.87
C ASP A 126 1.39 14.36 11.68
N VAL A 127 2.15 13.76 10.78
CA VAL A 127 1.60 13.09 9.57
C VAL A 127 0.63 11.98 9.96
N LEU A 128 1.04 11.09 10.86
CA LEU A 128 0.18 9.99 11.30
C LEU A 128 -1.01 10.47 12.13
N LYS A 129 -0.85 11.54 12.92
CA LYS A 129 -1.96 12.18 13.63
C LYS A 129 -2.99 12.74 12.66
N ARG A 130 -2.57 13.46 11.62
CA ARG A 130 -3.47 13.98 10.58
C ARG A 130 -4.16 12.85 9.81
N LEU A 131 -3.46 11.72 9.61
CA LEU A 131 -4.07 10.53 9.02
C LEU A 131 -5.21 9.99 9.88
N CYS A 132 -4.97 9.80 11.18
CA CYS A 132 -6.01 9.37 12.11
C CYS A 132 -7.16 10.40 12.19
N ASP A 133 -6.83 11.68 12.32
CA ASP A 133 -7.81 12.76 12.42
C ASP A 133 -8.64 12.97 11.14
N SER A 134 -8.11 12.57 9.98
CA SER A 134 -8.81 12.68 8.69
C SER A 134 -10.03 11.76 8.58
N HIS A 135 -10.11 10.73 9.44
CA HIS A 135 -11.19 9.75 9.39
C HIS A 135 -11.57 9.23 10.79
N ARG A 136 -12.82 9.53 11.20
CA ARG A 136 -13.41 9.10 12.48
C ARG A 136 -14.64 8.18 12.30
N GLY A 137 -14.81 7.61 11.12
CA GLY A 137 -16.00 6.82 10.74
C GLY A 137 -15.65 5.38 10.37
N SER A 138 -16.52 4.72 9.59
CA SER A 138 -16.22 3.41 8.99
C SER A 138 -15.78 3.50 7.53
N GLU A 139 -16.05 4.60 6.84
CA GLU A 139 -15.57 4.90 5.48
C GLU A 139 -14.89 6.28 5.35
N PRO A 140 -13.79 6.41 4.58
CA PRO A 140 -13.18 5.39 3.72
C PRO A 140 -12.40 4.31 4.48
N ALA A 141 -12.37 3.09 3.94
CA ALA A 141 -11.63 1.99 4.57
C ALA A 141 -10.13 1.98 4.19
N VAL A 142 -9.75 2.71 3.14
CA VAL A 142 -8.35 2.86 2.69
C VAL A 142 -8.06 4.33 2.43
N ILE A 143 -7.00 4.86 3.03
CA ILE A 143 -6.51 6.22 2.80
C ILE A 143 -5.19 6.16 2.05
N ALA A 144 -5.13 6.92 0.94
CA ALA A 144 -3.95 7.12 0.13
C ALA A 144 -3.47 8.57 0.33
N PRO A 145 -2.37 8.80 1.06
CA PRO A 145 -1.81 10.15 1.21
C PRO A 145 -1.17 10.64 -0.10
N SER A 146 -0.87 11.93 -0.19
CA SER A 146 0.07 12.47 -1.18
C SER A 146 1.44 11.84 -0.94
N ILE A 147 2.02 11.22 -1.98
CA ILE A 147 3.35 10.60 -1.92
C ILE A 147 4.25 11.35 -2.88
N ARG A 148 5.10 12.21 -2.34
CA ARG A 148 5.94 13.10 -3.12
C ARG A 148 7.34 12.57 -3.25
N THR A 149 7.80 12.53 -4.49
CA THR A 149 9.17 12.17 -4.80
C THR A 149 10.11 13.29 -4.42
N LEU A 150 11.24 12.98 -3.78
CA LEU A 150 12.15 14.04 -3.32
C LEU A 150 12.84 14.83 -4.41
N GLU A 151 13.17 14.16 -5.51
CA GLU A 151 13.97 14.77 -6.58
C GLU A 151 13.07 15.50 -7.57
N SER A 152 11.96 14.87 -7.95
CA SER A 152 11.07 15.36 -9.00
C SER A 152 9.82 16.08 -8.48
N PHE A 153 9.53 16.02 -7.17
CA PHE A 153 8.34 16.59 -6.51
C PHE A 153 7.00 16.13 -7.13
N VAL A 154 7.02 15.00 -7.82
CA VAL A 154 5.85 14.39 -8.44
C VAL A 154 5.05 13.66 -7.35
N ASP A 155 3.74 13.92 -7.32
CA ASP A 155 2.83 13.12 -6.50
C ASP A 155 2.52 11.79 -7.20
N GLN A 156 2.83 10.69 -6.53
CA GLN A 156 2.59 9.34 -7.00
C GLN A 156 1.17 8.85 -6.69
N ASN A 157 0.43 9.59 -5.86
CA ASN A 157 -1.00 9.42 -5.68
C ASN A 157 -1.81 10.58 -6.30
N PRO A 158 -3.04 10.34 -6.80
CA PRO A 158 -3.69 9.04 -7.01
C PRO A 158 -2.92 8.11 -7.96
N TYR A 159 -2.58 6.90 -7.51
CA TYR A 159 -1.88 5.93 -8.35
C TYR A 159 -2.74 5.48 -9.52
N MET A 160 -3.99 5.09 -9.24
CA MET A 160 -4.98 4.80 -10.27
C MET A 160 -6.32 5.41 -9.90
N ARG A 161 -6.85 6.26 -10.79
CA ARG A 161 -8.21 6.84 -10.65
C ARG A 161 -9.30 5.93 -11.18
N VAL A 162 -8.97 5.11 -12.18
CA VAL A 162 -9.95 4.29 -12.92
C VAL A 162 -9.51 2.83 -12.92
N ARG A 163 -10.49 1.94 -12.69
CA ARG A 163 -10.32 0.49 -12.76
C ARG A 163 -9.87 0.05 -14.17
N PRO A 164 -8.84 -0.80 -14.30
CA PRO A 164 -8.47 -1.39 -15.58
C PRO A 164 -9.62 -2.17 -16.23
N SER A 165 -9.62 -2.27 -17.56
CA SER A 165 -10.56 -3.16 -18.25
C SER A 165 -10.13 -4.63 -18.12
N ARG A 166 -11.10 -5.55 -18.14
CA ARG A 166 -10.84 -7.00 -18.14
C ARG A 166 -9.93 -7.42 -19.30
N PHE A 167 -10.17 -6.83 -20.47
CA PHE A 167 -9.32 -7.05 -21.66
C PHE A 167 -7.87 -6.62 -21.43
N ARG A 168 -7.63 -5.42 -20.89
CA ARG A 168 -6.28 -4.93 -20.58
C ARG A 168 -5.55 -5.85 -19.60
N MET A 169 -6.24 -6.30 -18.54
CA MET A 169 -5.63 -7.18 -17.54
C MET A 169 -5.30 -8.56 -18.13
N ARG A 170 -6.18 -9.13 -18.97
CA ARG A 170 -5.92 -10.39 -19.68
C ARG A 170 -4.81 -10.27 -20.70
N LEU A 171 -4.76 -9.17 -21.46
CA LEU A 171 -3.69 -8.88 -22.41
C LEU A 171 -2.35 -8.76 -21.69
N ASN A 172 -2.28 -8.00 -20.59
CA ASN A 172 -1.07 -7.88 -19.77
C ASN A 172 -0.61 -9.25 -19.27
N SER A 173 -1.53 -10.07 -18.74
CA SER A 173 -1.23 -11.44 -18.31
C SER A 173 -0.68 -12.32 -19.44
N TRP A 174 -1.18 -12.14 -20.67
CA TRP A 174 -0.67 -12.81 -21.86
C TRP A 174 0.70 -12.27 -22.30
N VAL A 175 0.91 -10.96 -22.30
CA VAL A 175 2.21 -10.32 -22.62
C VAL A 175 3.29 -10.84 -21.67
N PHE A 176 3.02 -10.80 -20.37
CA PHE A 176 3.96 -11.30 -19.35
C PHE A 176 4.07 -12.82 -19.33
N SER A 177 3.23 -13.55 -20.07
CA SER A 177 3.32 -15.02 -20.13
C SER A 177 4.62 -15.50 -20.76
N ARG A 178 5.22 -14.71 -21.67
CA ARG A 178 6.45 -15.03 -22.37
C ARG A 178 7.51 -13.95 -22.15
N TYR A 179 8.62 -14.35 -21.54
CA TYR A 179 9.79 -13.48 -21.26
C TYR A 179 10.24 -12.60 -22.44
N PRO A 180 10.44 -13.12 -23.67
CA PRO A 180 10.88 -12.25 -24.77
C PRO A 180 9.84 -11.19 -25.15
N ILE A 181 8.55 -11.49 -25.00
CA ILE A 181 7.47 -10.52 -25.28
C ILE A 181 7.43 -9.43 -24.20
N ASP A 182 7.60 -9.80 -22.94
CA ASP A 182 7.76 -8.86 -21.82
C ASP A 182 8.96 -7.93 -22.03
N VAL A 183 10.12 -8.48 -22.44
CA VAL A 183 11.33 -7.70 -22.73
C VAL A 183 11.11 -6.73 -23.88
N VAL A 184 10.48 -7.17 -24.99
CA VAL A 184 10.16 -6.28 -26.12
C VAL A 184 9.17 -5.20 -25.71
N TYR A 185 8.13 -5.55 -24.94
CA TYR A 185 7.17 -4.59 -24.42
C TYR A 185 7.82 -3.56 -23.49
N GLN A 186 8.70 -3.99 -22.60
CA GLN A 186 9.48 -3.11 -21.73
C GLN A 186 10.41 -2.19 -22.53
N GLY A 187 11.08 -2.72 -23.57
CA GLY A 187 11.90 -1.93 -24.48
C GLY A 187 11.10 -0.86 -25.22
N LEU A 188 9.95 -1.23 -25.78
CA LEU A 188 9.05 -0.28 -26.46
C LEU A 188 8.48 0.77 -25.50
N SER A 189 8.11 0.38 -24.27
CA SER A 189 7.67 1.31 -23.24
C SER A 189 8.78 2.26 -22.82
N TRP A 190 10.01 1.76 -22.65
CA TRP A 190 11.18 2.57 -22.33
C TRP A 190 11.51 3.57 -23.45
N ILE A 191 11.47 3.14 -24.72
CA ILE A 191 11.64 4.03 -25.89
C ILE A 191 10.55 5.09 -25.91
N LYS A 192 9.29 4.70 -25.69
CA LYS A 192 8.14 5.62 -25.65
C LYS A 192 8.28 6.65 -24.51
N HIS A 193 8.71 6.23 -23.33
CA HIS A 193 8.93 7.16 -22.22
C HIS A 193 10.10 8.09 -22.52
N ARG A 194 11.21 7.57 -23.05
CA ARG A 194 12.37 8.38 -23.43
C ARG A 194 12.11 9.35 -24.59
N SER A 195 11.19 9.03 -25.50
CA SER A 195 10.78 9.94 -26.58
C SER A 195 9.72 10.95 -26.13
N LEU A 196 8.95 10.64 -25.08
CA LEU A 196 7.98 11.55 -24.47
C LEU A 196 8.57 12.40 -23.33
N ASP A 197 9.77 12.07 -22.83
CA ASP A 197 10.46 12.84 -21.78
C ASP A 197 10.83 14.27 -22.24
N GLY A 198 10.79 14.55 -23.55
CA GLY A 198 10.90 15.90 -24.13
C GLY A 198 9.60 16.71 -24.13
N VAL A 199 8.46 16.09 -23.81
CA VAL A 199 7.18 16.77 -23.58
C VAL A 199 7.00 16.81 -22.08
N THR A 200 7.34 17.96 -21.50
CA THR A 200 7.09 18.32 -20.10
C THR A 200 5.82 17.65 -19.59
N LYS A 201 5.95 16.70 -18.67
CA LYS A 201 4.84 16.35 -17.78
C LYS A 201 4.51 17.63 -17.04
N GLU A 202 3.48 18.33 -17.49
CA GLU A 202 2.83 19.40 -16.76
C GLU A 202 2.76 18.95 -15.28
N PRO A 203 3.28 19.74 -14.32
CA PRO A 203 3.16 19.40 -12.92
C PRO A 203 1.69 19.18 -12.66
N VAL A 204 1.32 17.93 -12.34
CA VAL A 204 -0.08 17.55 -12.13
C VAL A 204 -0.61 18.51 -11.08
N SER A 205 -1.53 19.38 -11.50
CA SER A 205 -2.15 20.37 -10.64
C SER A 205 -2.58 19.66 -9.37
N ARG A 206 -2.03 20.10 -8.23
CA ARG A 206 -2.31 19.54 -6.90
C ARG A 206 -3.83 19.40 -6.78
N ALA A 207 -4.33 18.16 -6.73
CA ALA A 207 -5.72 17.96 -6.38
C ALA A 207 -5.87 18.54 -4.97
N SER A 208 -6.64 19.64 -4.86
CA SER A 208 -6.77 20.39 -3.62
C SER A 208 -7.76 19.75 -2.65
N SER A 209 -8.60 18.84 -3.15
CA SER A 209 -9.66 18.21 -2.39
C SER A 209 -9.47 16.69 -2.31
N PRO A 210 -9.86 16.07 -1.18
CA PRO A 210 -9.97 14.63 -1.07
C PRO A 210 -10.85 14.07 -2.18
N SER A 211 -10.51 12.90 -2.72
CA SER A 211 -11.24 12.31 -3.84
C SER A 211 -11.20 10.79 -3.83
N LYS A 212 -12.29 10.16 -4.28
CA LYS A 212 -12.32 8.70 -4.45
C LYS A 212 -11.39 8.30 -5.58
N ILE A 213 -10.60 7.26 -5.35
CA ILE A 213 -9.67 6.70 -6.32
C ILE A 213 -9.91 5.20 -6.47
N TYR A 214 -9.35 4.60 -7.50
CA TYR A 214 -9.43 3.16 -7.67
C TYR A 214 -8.39 2.43 -6.81
N ALA A 215 -7.11 2.80 -6.91
CA ALA A 215 -6.04 2.13 -6.17
C ALA A 215 -5.05 3.14 -5.56
N PRO A 216 -4.59 2.90 -4.32
CA PRO A 216 -3.50 3.66 -3.70
C PRO A 216 -2.15 3.24 -4.30
N HIS A 217 -1.11 4.05 -4.12
CA HIS A 217 0.26 3.67 -4.44
C HIS A 217 0.83 2.66 -3.42
N GLY A 218 1.59 1.67 -3.90
CA GLY A 218 2.08 0.55 -3.08
C GLY A 218 3.11 0.91 -2.00
N SER A 219 3.82 2.04 -2.13
CA SER A 219 4.87 2.42 -1.17
C SER A 219 4.36 2.79 0.22
N PHE A 220 3.09 3.20 0.32
CA PHE A 220 2.43 3.50 1.58
C PHE A 220 0.91 3.35 1.44
N ILE A 221 0.33 2.39 2.15
CA ILE A 221 -1.11 2.10 2.13
C ILE A 221 -1.61 2.11 3.58
N ALA A 222 -2.55 3.00 3.90
CA ALA A 222 -3.20 3.02 5.20
C ALA A 222 -4.59 2.36 5.13
N LEU A 223 -4.75 1.24 5.84
CA LEU A 223 -5.97 0.46 5.91
C LEU A 223 -6.61 0.68 7.27
N HIS A 224 -7.82 1.22 7.28
CA HIS A 224 -8.60 1.35 8.51
C HIS A 224 -9.10 -0.02 8.97
N ARG A 225 -9.37 -0.21 10.27
CA ARG A 225 -9.92 -1.46 10.82
C ARG A 225 -11.14 -1.97 10.07
N SER A 226 -11.97 -1.04 9.57
CA SER A 226 -13.18 -1.38 8.81
C SER A 226 -12.85 -2.18 7.55
N TYR A 227 -11.67 -2.00 6.94
CA TYR A 227 -11.22 -2.85 5.83
C TYR A 227 -11.20 -4.33 6.23
N PHE A 228 -10.60 -4.66 7.38
CA PHE A 228 -10.46 -6.03 7.86
C PHE A 228 -11.77 -6.58 8.43
N GLU A 229 -12.55 -5.75 9.14
CA GLU A 229 -13.85 -6.14 9.70
C GLU A 229 -14.87 -6.52 8.63
N HIS A 230 -14.77 -5.94 7.43
CA HIS A 230 -15.59 -6.32 6.28
C HIS A 230 -15.01 -7.53 5.49
N GLY A 231 -13.93 -8.15 5.97
CA GLY A 231 -13.30 -9.31 5.33
C GLY A 231 -12.14 -8.98 4.39
N GLY A 232 -11.61 -7.76 4.44
CA GLY A 232 -10.38 -7.39 3.76
C GLY A 232 -9.18 -8.15 4.34
N THR A 233 -8.16 -8.37 3.51
CA THR A 233 -6.99 -9.16 3.90
C THR A 233 -5.72 -8.63 3.23
N LEU A 234 -4.57 -9.01 3.79
CA LEU A 234 -3.23 -8.86 3.22
C LEU A 234 -2.72 -10.15 2.57
N GLU A 235 -3.50 -11.24 2.59
CA GLU A 235 -3.17 -12.53 1.98
C GLU A 235 -3.16 -12.46 0.44
N TYR A 236 -2.10 -11.90 -0.09
CA TYR A 236 -1.92 -11.74 -1.53
C TYR A 236 -1.26 -12.98 -2.14
N GLY A 237 -1.89 -13.57 -3.15
CA GLY A 237 -1.40 -14.82 -3.76
C GLY A 237 -0.23 -14.67 -4.75
N ALA A 238 0.40 -13.49 -4.83
CA ALA A 238 1.62 -13.29 -5.61
C ALA A 238 2.75 -12.73 -4.73
N PHE A 239 3.99 -13.08 -5.11
CA PHE A 239 5.17 -12.74 -4.32
C PHE A 239 5.50 -11.24 -4.34
N LEU A 240 5.44 -10.60 -5.51
CA LEU A 240 5.69 -9.17 -5.69
C LEU A 240 4.78 -8.59 -6.76
N PHE A 241 4.55 -7.28 -6.69
CA PHE A 241 3.78 -6.44 -7.61
C PHE A 241 2.27 -6.66 -7.59
N GLY A 242 1.53 -5.59 -7.85
CA GLY A 242 0.09 -5.63 -8.07
C GLY A 242 -0.73 -5.60 -6.78
N GLU A 243 -0.08 -5.40 -5.64
CA GLU A 243 -0.70 -5.14 -4.36
C GLU A 243 -1.70 -3.98 -4.39
N GLU A 244 -1.44 -2.95 -5.21
CA GLU A 244 -2.33 -1.80 -5.37
C GLU A 244 -3.67 -2.22 -5.96
N ILE A 245 -3.62 -3.06 -7.00
CA ILE A 245 -4.80 -3.62 -7.65
C ILE A 245 -5.49 -4.63 -6.73
N PHE A 246 -4.72 -5.40 -5.96
CA PHE A 246 -5.26 -6.34 -4.98
C PHE A 246 -6.08 -5.61 -3.91
N VAL A 247 -5.51 -4.59 -3.25
CA VAL A 247 -6.24 -3.77 -2.27
C VAL A 247 -7.46 -3.11 -2.89
N ALA A 248 -7.32 -2.52 -4.08
CA ALA A 248 -8.42 -1.89 -4.80
C ALA A 248 -9.57 -2.86 -5.13
N GLU A 249 -9.27 -4.06 -5.61
CA GLU A 249 -10.29 -5.05 -5.95
C GLU A 249 -10.92 -5.68 -4.71
N THR A 250 -10.16 -5.90 -3.65
CA THR A 250 -10.68 -6.35 -2.36
C THR A 250 -11.64 -5.31 -1.80
N ALA A 251 -11.21 -4.05 -1.68
CA ALA A 251 -12.08 -2.96 -1.24
C ALA A 251 -13.35 -2.86 -2.09
N ARG A 252 -13.22 -2.87 -3.42
CA ARG A 252 -14.37 -2.79 -4.35
C ARG A 252 -15.35 -3.96 -4.17
N ARG A 253 -14.88 -5.19 -3.95
CA ARG A 253 -15.74 -6.37 -3.74
C ARG A 253 -16.50 -6.31 -2.43
N LEU A 254 -15.91 -5.67 -1.44
CA LEU A 254 -16.50 -5.46 -0.12
C LEU A 254 -17.35 -4.19 -0.03
N GLY A 255 -17.52 -3.46 -1.15
CA GLY A 255 -18.27 -2.20 -1.17
C GLY A 255 -17.54 -1.01 -0.52
N LEU A 256 -16.25 -1.16 -0.21
CA LEU A 256 -15.47 -0.16 0.52
C LEU A 256 -14.83 0.89 -0.39
N THR A 257 -14.69 2.10 0.15
CA THR A 257 -14.07 3.24 -0.55
C THR A 257 -12.55 3.33 -0.31
N VAL A 258 -11.78 3.57 -1.39
CA VAL A 258 -10.40 4.05 -1.35
C VAL A 258 -10.40 5.57 -1.59
N LEU A 259 -9.88 6.34 -0.63
CA LEU A 259 -9.84 7.80 -0.69
C LEU A 259 -8.40 8.30 -0.82
N TYR A 260 -8.16 9.20 -1.77
CA TYR A 260 -6.95 10.02 -1.79
C TYR A 260 -7.13 11.25 -0.90
N GLU A 261 -6.20 11.47 0.02
CA GLU A 261 -6.18 12.59 0.95
C GLU A 261 -4.91 13.45 0.72
N PRO A 262 -5.01 14.54 -0.09
CA PRO A 262 -3.86 15.36 -0.48
C PRO A 262 -3.28 16.23 0.65
N SER A 263 -4.00 16.38 1.78
CA SER A 263 -3.51 17.14 2.93
C SER A 263 -2.44 16.39 3.74
N ILE A 264 -2.45 15.05 3.67
CA ILE A 264 -1.43 14.19 4.28
C ILE A 264 -0.32 13.99 3.26
N VAL A 265 0.90 14.44 3.56
CA VAL A 265 2.05 14.36 2.66
C VAL A 265 3.12 13.47 3.25
N ILE A 266 3.56 12.51 2.45
CA ILE A 266 4.68 11.60 2.74
C ILE A 266 5.71 11.77 1.63
N GLU A 267 6.98 11.68 1.98
CA GLU A 267 8.07 11.79 1.03
C GLU A 267 8.61 10.41 0.65
N HIS A 268 8.94 10.22 -0.62
CA HIS A 268 9.48 8.98 -1.18
C HIS A 268 10.81 9.25 -1.88
N THR A 269 11.84 8.50 -1.50
CA THR A 269 13.15 8.56 -2.16
C THR A 269 13.11 7.76 -3.46
N GLU A 270 13.16 8.45 -4.60
CA GLU A 270 13.24 7.82 -5.93
C GLU A 270 14.64 7.25 -6.20
N ARG A 271 15.08 6.25 -5.42
CA ARG A 271 16.20 5.43 -5.89
C ARG A 271 15.71 4.46 -6.95
N SER A 272 15.83 4.93 -8.19
CA SER A 272 15.55 4.21 -9.43
C SER A 272 16.05 2.76 -9.36
N THR A 273 15.15 1.82 -9.12
CA THR A 273 15.37 0.39 -9.41
C THR A 273 15.21 0.16 -10.91
N ALA A 274 15.92 0.94 -11.72
CA ALA A 274 16.02 0.76 -13.17
C ALA A 274 16.86 -0.48 -13.55
N THR A 275 17.31 -1.26 -12.57
CA THR A 275 18.09 -2.50 -12.75
C THR A 275 17.24 -3.71 -13.18
N GLY A 276 15.91 -3.56 -13.28
CA GLY A 276 14.99 -4.69 -13.47
C GLY A 276 14.62 -5.09 -14.91
N LEU A 277 14.99 -4.34 -15.93
CA LEU A 277 14.52 -4.54 -17.32
C LEU A 277 14.89 -5.92 -17.91
N TRP A 278 15.94 -6.57 -17.37
CA TRP A 278 16.52 -7.81 -17.90
C TRP A 278 16.61 -8.93 -16.87
N ASN A 279 15.86 -8.84 -15.77
CA ASN A 279 15.90 -9.82 -14.69
C ASN A 279 14.79 -10.87 -14.86
N ARG A 280 15.19 -12.14 -15.05
CA ARG A 280 14.26 -13.28 -15.21
C ARG A 280 13.36 -13.48 -14.00
N ASP A 281 13.84 -13.23 -12.79
CA ASP A 281 13.03 -13.34 -11.58
C ASP A 281 11.97 -12.25 -11.52
N ILE A 282 12.34 -11.00 -11.83
CA ILE A 282 11.39 -9.89 -11.89
C ILE A 282 10.29 -10.16 -12.93
N SER A 283 10.65 -10.65 -14.12
CA SER A 283 9.67 -11.03 -15.15
C SER A 283 8.78 -12.18 -14.67
N ARG A 284 9.34 -13.19 -13.99
CA ARG A 284 8.59 -14.29 -13.38
C ARG A 284 7.59 -13.79 -12.33
N TYR A 285 7.97 -12.86 -11.46
CA TYR A 285 7.08 -12.28 -10.45
C TYR A 285 5.97 -11.44 -11.09
N ARG A 286 6.27 -10.60 -12.08
CA ARG A 286 5.24 -9.85 -12.84
C ARG A 286 4.25 -10.76 -13.54
N ARG A 287 4.74 -11.86 -14.13
CA ARG A 287 3.88 -12.89 -14.73
C ARG A 287 2.98 -13.55 -13.69
N GLN A 288 3.51 -13.88 -12.51
CA GLN A 288 2.73 -14.46 -11.41
C GLN A 288 1.62 -13.49 -10.96
N ALA A 289 1.98 -12.25 -10.65
CA ALA A 289 1.05 -11.21 -10.21
C ALA A 289 -0.04 -10.92 -11.26
N SER A 290 0.35 -10.67 -12.52
CA SER A 290 -0.61 -10.38 -13.58
C SER A 290 -1.59 -11.54 -13.84
N ARG A 291 -1.13 -12.80 -13.78
CA ARG A 291 -1.99 -13.98 -13.86
C ARG A 291 -2.92 -14.10 -12.66
N TYR A 292 -2.40 -13.90 -11.45
CA TYR A 292 -3.20 -13.93 -10.22
C TYR A 292 -4.31 -12.88 -10.30
N LEU A 293 -3.99 -11.63 -10.61
CA LEU A 293 -4.96 -10.55 -10.69
C LEU A 293 -5.99 -10.78 -11.81
N ALA A 294 -5.52 -11.15 -13.01
CA ALA A 294 -6.42 -11.39 -14.14
C ALA A 294 -7.39 -12.55 -13.87
N ARG A 295 -6.94 -13.62 -13.22
CA ARG A 295 -7.77 -14.79 -12.91
C ARG A 295 -8.74 -14.53 -11.77
N ASN A 296 -8.29 -13.87 -10.71
CA ASN A 296 -9.08 -13.73 -9.49
C ASN A 296 -10.01 -12.52 -9.50
N PHE A 297 -9.72 -11.46 -10.28
CA PHE A 297 -10.51 -10.21 -10.28
C PHE A 297 -11.03 -9.76 -11.66
N PHE A 298 -10.47 -10.26 -12.77
CA PHE A 298 -10.82 -9.85 -14.15
C PHE A 298 -11.20 -11.04 -15.06
#